data_AF-B0E1I3-F1
#
_entry.id   AF-B0E1I3-F1
#
_cell.length_a   1.000
_cell.length_b   1.000
_cell.length_c   1.000
_cell.angle_alpha   90.00
_cell.angle_beta   90.00
_cell.angle_gamma   90.00
#
_symmetry.space_group_name_H-M   'P 1'
#
loop_
_entity.id
_entity.type
_entity.pdbx_description
1 polymer ?
#
loop_
_entity_poly.entity_id
_entity_poly.type
_entity_poly.pdbx_seq_one_letter_code
_entity_poly.pdbx_strand_id
1 'polypeptide(L)'
;MKSALRAYNQARWALNQLNAPQGTRDRYKPIGKKDTRALTTVYNGNTRGQRNIALPWFWNMAVADDSSGSTYMEQVYRVNWLRAKARYDRWSEEHTLIPNEMNWTRLYFINKAREWAGLRDLVPDKPGHVCFAEGQISMWKELAFQATKEFINAGVMCEAIALPNPS
;
A
#
# COMPACT_ATOMS: atom_id res chain seq x y z
N MET A 1 -20.51 13.70 25.94
CA MET A 1 -19.79 12.49 25.47
C MET A 1 -19.58 11.42 26.56
N LYS A 2 -19.06 11.75 27.76
CA LYS A 2 -18.83 10.75 28.83
C LYS A 2 -20.11 10.00 29.29
N SER A 3 -21.25 10.68 29.34
CA SER A 3 -22.55 10.08 29.69
C SER A 3 -23.01 9.04 28.66
N ALA A 4 -22.98 9.39 27.37
CA ALA A 4 -23.32 8.48 26.27
C ALA A 4 -22.42 7.23 26.24
N LEU A 5 -21.12 7.38 26.50
CA LEU A 5 -20.18 6.25 26.58
C LEU A 5 -20.53 5.28 27.71
N ARG A 6 -20.93 5.81 28.88
CA ARG A 6 -21.38 4.98 30.01
C ARG A 6 -22.65 4.23 29.66
N ALA A 7 -23.64 4.89 29.06
CA ALA A 7 -24.89 4.27 28.63
C ALA A 7 -24.64 3.14 27.62
N TYR A 8 -23.79 3.36 26.62
CA TYR A 8 -23.41 2.33 25.65
C TYR A 8 -22.72 1.13 26.32
N ASN A 9 -21.75 1.39 27.20
CA ASN A 9 -21.04 0.31 27.90
C ASN A 9 -21.97 -0.49 28.81
N GLN A 10 -22.94 0.17 29.45
CA GLN A 10 -23.97 -0.48 30.26
C GLN A 10 -24.87 -1.38 29.40
N ALA A 11 -25.35 -0.87 28.26
CA ALA A 11 -26.17 -1.64 27.33
C ALA A 11 -25.40 -2.85 26.76
N ARG A 12 -24.13 -2.66 26.40
CA ARG A 12 -23.25 -3.75 25.94
C ARG A 12 -23.00 -4.79 27.03
N TRP A 13 -22.83 -4.35 28.28
CA TRP A 13 -22.72 -5.27 29.41
C TRP A 13 -23.99 -6.11 29.54
N ALA A 14 -25.17 -5.49 29.47
CA ALA A 14 -26.45 -6.21 29.51
C ALA A 14 -26.60 -7.20 28.34
N LEU A 15 -26.21 -6.83 27.11
CA LEU A 15 -26.20 -7.74 25.96
C LEU A 15 -25.34 -8.98 26.18
N ASN A 16 -24.22 -8.83 26.87
CA ASN A 16 -23.36 -9.96 27.21
C ASN A 16 -24.02 -10.86 28.27
N GLN A 17 -24.66 -10.26 29.28
CA GLN A 17 -25.35 -11.01 30.35
C GLN A 17 -26.57 -11.78 29.84
N LEU A 18 -27.35 -11.20 28.92
CA LEU A 18 -28.56 -11.81 28.35
C LEU A 18 -28.29 -12.91 27.32
N ASN A 19 -27.05 -13.36 27.20
CA ASN A 19 -26.61 -14.32 26.20
C ASN A 19 -27.05 -14.04 24.75
N ALA A 20 -27.00 -12.75 24.35
CA ALA A 20 -27.43 -12.34 23.00
C ALA A 20 -26.70 -13.13 21.89
N PRO A 21 -27.34 -13.30 20.72
CA PRO A 21 -26.73 -14.00 19.59
C PRO A 21 -25.33 -13.46 19.26
N GLN A 22 -24.43 -14.36 18.87
CA GLN A 22 -23.03 -14.01 18.63
C GLN A 22 -22.87 -12.87 17.60
N GLY A 23 -23.67 -12.90 16.52
CA GLY A 23 -23.66 -11.82 15.52
C GLY A 23 -24.00 -10.43 16.09
N THR A 24 -24.87 -10.37 17.11
CA THR A 24 -25.21 -9.12 17.80
C THR A 24 -24.03 -8.65 18.67
N ARG A 25 -23.37 -9.57 19.38
CA ARG A 25 -22.20 -9.26 20.21
C ARG A 25 -20.99 -8.81 19.38
N ASP A 26 -20.80 -9.41 18.20
CA ASP A 26 -19.72 -9.06 17.27
C ASP A 26 -19.95 -7.70 16.60
N ARG A 27 -21.24 -7.36 16.36
CA ARG A 27 -21.64 -6.04 15.85
C ARG A 27 -21.31 -4.94 16.85
N TYR A 28 -21.57 -5.12 18.15
CA TYR A 28 -21.37 -4.08 19.18
C TYR A 28 -20.04 -4.25 19.94
N LYS A 29 -18.96 -3.69 19.39
CA LYS A 29 -17.60 -3.77 19.96
C LYS A 29 -17.39 -2.78 21.12
N PRO A 30 -16.41 -2.98 22.02
CA PRO A 30 -16.10 -2.00 23.06
C PRO A 30 -15.59 -0.68 22.45
N ILE A 31 -15.99 0.45 23.02
CA ILE A 31 -15.52 1.79 22.60
C ILE A 31 -14.42 2.24 23.58
N GLY A 32 -13.20 2.39 23.08
CA GLY A 32 -12.06 2.84 23.87
C GLY A 32 -11.83 4.36 23.80
N LYS A 33 -10.89 4.87 24.60
CA LYS A 33 -10.47 6.30 24.57
C LYS A 33 -9.95 6.73 23.20
N LYS A 34 -9.37 5.81 22.42
CA LYS A 34 -8.89 6.07 21.06
C LYS A 34 -10.03 6.39 20.08
N ASP A 35 -11.20 5.80 20.32
CA ASP A 35 -12.38 5.89 19.46
C ASP A 35 -13.19 7.17 19.73
N THR A 36 -12.98 7.81 20.88
CA THR A 36 -13.64 9.05 21.30
C THR A 36 -12.94 10.32 20.82
N ARG A 37 -11.85 10.19 20.05
CA ARG A 37 -11.14 11.35 19.51
C ARG A 37 -12.05 12.07 18.50
N ALA A 38 -12.09 13.39 18.59
CA ALA A 38 -12.87 14.20 17.66
C ALA A 38 -12.40 13.95 16.23
N LEU A 39 -13.35 13.75 15.32
CA LEU A 39 -13.07 13.56 13.92
C LEU A 39 -12.72 14.92 13.30
N THR A 40 -11.44 15.27 13.29
CA THR A 40 -10.94 16.53 12.72
C THR A 40 -11.03 16.58 11.20
N THR A 41 -11.40 15.48 10.54
CA THR A 41 -11.38 15.36 9.08
C THR A 41 -12.40 16.25 8.38
N VAL A 42 -13.51 16.60 9.04
CA VAL A 42 -14.51 17.54 8.50
C VAL A 42 -14.09 18.98 8.73
N TYR A 43 -13.48 19.28 9.87
CA TYR A 43 -13.13 20.64 10.26
C TYR A 43 -11.81 21.12 9.63
N ASN A 44 -10.83 20.23 9.46
CA ASN A 44 -9.54 20.55 8.85
C ASN A 44 -9.03 19.35 8.03
N GLY A 45 -9.61 19.21 6.83
CA GLY A 45 -9.36 18.10 5.90
C GLY A 45 -7.90 17.93 5.46
N ASN A 46 -7.09 19.00 5.56
CA ASN A 46 -5.68 19.02 5.13
C ASN A 46 -4.68 18.88 6.29
N THR A 47 -5.13 18.61 7.52
CA THR A 47 -4.24 18.41 8.65
C THR A 47 -3.27 17.26 8.40
N ARG A 48 -1.97 17.55 8.46
CA ARG A 48 -0.88 16.57 8.31
C ARG A 48 -1.02 15.45 9.35
N GLY A 49 -0.81 14.19 8.94
CA GLY A 49 -0.92 13.01 9.82
C GLY A 49 -2.30 12.36 9.90
N GLN A 50 -3.34 12.93 9.26
CA GLN A 50 -4.69 12.34 9.23
C GLN A 50 -4.88 11.26 8.13
N ARG A 51 -3.91 11.07 7.23
CA ARG A 51 -4.02 10.17 6.05
C ARG A 51 -4.29 8.71 6.41
N ASN A 52 -3.74 8.24 7.53
CA ASN A 52 -3.83 6.84 7.97
C ASN A 52 -4.76 6.64 9.19
N ILE A 53 -5.49 7.67 9.61
CA ILE A 53 -6.40 7.53 10.74
C ILE A 53 -7.68 6.86 10.24
N ALA A 54 -7.84 5.59 10.63
CA ALA A 54 -9.07 4.86 10.42
C ALA A 54 -10.18 5.46 11.30
N LEU A 55 -11.39 5.56 10.75
CA LEU A 55 -12.56 5.86 11.55
C LEU A 55 -12.75 4.77 12.62
N PRO A 56 -13.21 5.15 13.82
CA PRO A 56 -13.73 4.19 14.78
C PRO A 56 -14.79 3.29 14.13
N TRP A 57 -14.78 2.02 14.51
CA TRP A 57 -15.60 0.97 13.90
C TRP A 57 -17.10 1.29 13.90
N PHE A 58 -17.60 2.03 14.91
CA PHE A 58 -19.01 2.37 15.05
C PHE A 58 -19.51 3.34 13.97
N TRP A 59 -18.62 4.12 13.35
CA TRP A 59 -19.01 4.99 12.22
C TRP A 59 -19.39 4.19 10.98
N ASN A 60 -18.82 2.99 10.81
CA ASN A 60 -19.15 2.11 9.68
C ASN A 60 -20.38 1.23 9.94
N MET A 61 -21.03 1.36 11.09
CA MET A 61 -22.28 0.67 11.33
C MET A 61 -23.39 1.33 10.52
N ALA A 62 -24.04 0.56 9.65
CA ALA A 62 -25.35 0.90 9.13
C ALA A 62 -26.36 0.82 10.29
N VAL A 63 -26.47 1.89 11.07
CA VAL A 63 -27.63 2.11 11.93
C VAL A 63 -28.69 2.63 10.99
N ALA A 64 -29.73 1.84 10.76
CA ALA A 64 -30.81 2.22 9.87
C ALA A 64 -31.35 3.61 10.27
N ASP A 65 -31.55 4.46 9.28
CA ASP A 65 -32.31 5.73 9.34
C ASP A 65 -31.62 6.99 9.93
N ASP A 66 -30.43 6.91 10.53
CA ASP A 66 -29.82 8.10 11.19
C ASP A 66 -29.06 9.07 10.25
N SER A 67 -28.74 8.66 9.02
CA SER A 67 -27.92 9.48 8.10
C SER A 67 -28.70 10.55 7.33
N SER A 68 -30.03 10.41 7.25
CA SER A 68 -30.90 11.28 6.43
C SER A 68 -31.15 12.66 7.04
N GLY A 69 -30.92 12.82 8.35
CA GLY A 69 -31.25 14.06 9.08
C GLY A 69 -30.11 15.06 9.26
N SER A 70 -28.85 14.71 8.92
CA SER A 70 -27.68 15.56 9.23
C SER A 70 -26.72 15.71 8.06
N THR A 71 -26.69 16.91 7.48
CA THR A 71 -25.73 17.30 6.43
C THR A 71 -24.27 17.10 6.86
N TYR A 72 -23.99 17.23 8.16
CA TYR A 72 -22.66 16.97 8.71
C TYR A 72 -22.28 15.49 8.59
N MET A 73 -23.20 14.57 8.94
CA MET A 73 -22.95 13.14 8.85
C MET A 73 -22.76 12.69 7.40
N GLU A 74 -23.58 13.20 6.48
CA GLU A 74 -23.43 12.93 5.04
C GLU A 74 -22.03 13.33 4.53
N GLN A 75 -21.54 14.52 4.91
CA GLN A 75 -20.19 14.96 4.55
C GLN A 75 -19.10 14.06 5.14
N VAL A 76 -19.24 13.65 6.41
CA VAL A 76 -18.32 12.68 7.05
C VAL A 76 -18.25 11.40 6.22
N TYR A 77 -19.39 10.81 5.87
CA TYR A 77 -19.46 9.57 5.10
C TYR A 77 -18.85 9.73 3.71
N ARG A 78 -19.21 10.80 2.99
CA ARG A 78 -18.70 11.10 1.65
C ARG A 78 -17.17 11.25 1.63
N VAL A 79 -16.61 12.06 2.54
CA VAL A 79 -15.15 12.29 2.61
C VAL A 79 -14.40 10.99 2.92
N ASN A 80 -14.93 10.18 3.84
CA ASN A 80 -14.30 8.93 4.20
C ASN A 80 -14.36 7.88 3.09
N TRP A 81 -15.50 7.79 2.39
CA TRP A 81 -15.63 6.96 1.21
C TRP A 81 -14.65 7.37 0.12
N LEU A 82 -14.56 8.67 -0.21
CA LEU A 82 -13.60 9.19 -1.20
C LEU A 82 -12.16 8.84 -0.84
N ARG A 83 -11.78 8.94 0.43
CA ARG A 83 -10.43 8.57 0.90
C ARG A 83 -10.17 7.07 0.80
N ALA A 84 -11.16 6.25 1.16
CA ALA A 84 -11.06 4.80 1.04
C ALA A 84 -10.92 4.39 -0.44
N LYS A 85 -11.74 4.98 -1.32
CA LYS A 85 -11.69 4.76 -2.76
C LYS A 85 -10.35 5.20 -3.35
N ALA A 86 -9.86 6.40 -3.02
CA ALA A 86 -8.55 6.87 -3.49
C ALA A 86 -7.37 5.99 -3.04
N ARG A 87 -7.43 5.40 -1.83
CA ARG A 87 -6.43 4.43 -1.38
C ARG A 87 -6.54 3.12 -2.15
N TYR A 88 -7.76 2.63 -2.34
CA TYR A 88 -8.01 1.42 -3.11
C TYR A 88 -7.51 1.58 -4.55
N ASP A 89 -7.85 2.69 -5.21
CA ASP A 89 -7.44 2.95 -6.59
C ASP A 89 -5.91 3.03 -6.71
N ARG A 90 -5.25 3.76 -5.79
CA ARG A 90 -3.78 3.80 -5.75
C ARG A 90 -3.17 2.41 -5.56
N TRP A 91 -3.66 1.63 -4.60
CA TRP A 91 -3.14 0.28 -4.38
C TRP A 91 -3.42 -0.65 -5.55
N SER A 92 -4.55 -0.49 -6.24
CA SER A 92 -4.87 -1.24 -7.46
C SER A 92 -3.91 -0.88 -8.60
N GLU A 93 -3.57 0.40 -8.74
CA GLU A 93 -2.56 0.87 -9.70
C GLU A 93 -1.18 0.32 -9.33
N GLU A 94 -0.73 0.51 -8.09
CA GLU A 94 0.57 0.04 -7.57
C GLU A 94 0.73 -1.48 -7.73
N HIS A 95 -0.32 -2.26 -7.47
CA HIS A 95 -0.30 -3.71 -7.66
C HIS A 95 0.01 -4.11 -9.12
N THR A 96 -0.35 -3.28 -10.08
CA THR A 96 -0.09 -3.53 -11.51
C THR A 96 1.23 -2.89 -11.96
N LEU A 97 1.54 -1.69 -11.47
CA LEU A 97 2.71 -0.92 -11.90
C LEU A 97 4.02 -1.46 -11.32
N ILE A 98 4.05 -1.81 -10.03
CA ILE A 98 5.28 -2.23 -9.35
C ILE A 98 5.93 -3.45 -10.03
N PRO A 99 5.20 -4.53 -10.39
CA PRO A 99 5.79 -5.65 -11.12
C PRO A 99 6.38 -5.25 -12.48
N ASN A 100 5.70 -4.33 -13.19
CA ASN A 100 6.18 -3.82 -14.47
C ASN A 100 7.46 -2.98 -14.29
N GLU A 101 7.50 -2.09 -13.30
CA GLU A 101 8.68 -1.29 -12.97
C GLU A 101 9.89 -2.16 -12.60
N MET A 102 9.68 -3.22 -11.82
CA MET A 102 10.72 -4.20 -11.49
C MET A 102 11.25 -4.91 -12.74
N ASN A 103 10.36 -5.36 -13.63
CA ASN A 103 10.77 -5.97 -14.89
C ASN A 103 11.50 -4.97 -15.81
N TRP A 104 11.03 -3.73 -15.92
CA TRP A 104 11.69 -2.68 -16.69
C TRP A 104 13.06 -2.33 -16.12
N THR A 105 13.23 -2.32 -14.80
CA THR A 105 14.54 -2.10 -14.15
C THR A 105 15.55 -3.16 -14.57
N ARG A 106 15.16 -4.43 -14.54
CA ARG A 106 16.00 -5.54 -15.03
C ARG A 106 16.34 -5.38 -16.51
N LEU A 107 15.34 -5.10 -17.35
CA LEU A 107 15.53 -4.92 -18.80
C LEU A 107 16.44 -3.74 -19.11
N TYR A 108 16.35 -2.67 -18.32
CA TYR A 108 17.21 -1.50 -18.44
C TYR A 108 18.69 -1.86 -18.18
N PHE A 109 18.99 -2.63 -17.13
CA PHE A 109 20.36 -3.08 -16.87
C PHE A 109 20.91 -3.97 -17.98
N ILE A 110 20.10 -4.90 -18.49
CA ILE A 110 20.48 -5.74 -19.64
C ILE A 110 20.75 -4.88 -20.88
N ASN A 111 19.88 -3.89 -21.14
CA ASN A 111 20.07 -2.97 -22.26
C ASN A 111 21.37 -2.16 -22.12
N LYS A 112 21.68 -1.68 -20.91
CA LYS A 112 22.94 -0.97 -20.64
C LYS A 112 24.17 -1.85 -20.87
N ALA A 113 24.14 -3.11 -20.44
CA ALA A 113 25.21 -4.05 -20.75
C ALA A 113 25.41 -4.24 -22.27
N ARG A 114 24.32 -4.28 -23.04
CA ARG A 114 24.38 -4.37 -24.52
C ARG A 114 24.92 -3.11 -25.17
N GLU A 115 24.52 -1.93 -24.69
CA GLU A 115 25.06 -0.65 -25.17
C GLU A 115 26.59 -0.60 -24.98
N TRP A 116 27.09 -0.97 -23.80
CA TRP A 116 28.54 -1.03 -23.55
C TRP A 116 29.26 -2.08 -24.40
N ALA A 117 28.63 -3.24 -24.66
CA ALA A 117 29.17 -4.22 -25.59
C ALA A 117 29.29 -3.66 -27.02
N GLY A 118 28.28 -2.93 -27.49
CA GLY A 118 28.35 -2.24 -28.78
C GLY A 118 29.48 -1.19 -28.82
N LEU A 119 29.67 -0.42 -27.74
CA LEU A 119 30.77 0.55 -27.65
C LEU A 119 32.15 -0.11 -27.65
N ARG A 120 32.31 -1.25 -26.96
CA ARG A 120 33.53 -2.05 -26.98
C ARG A 120 33.89 -2.47 -28.42
N ASP A 121 32.90 -2.96 -29.16
CA ASP A 121 33.08 -3.50 -30.51
C ASP A 121 33.42 -2.42 -31.55
N LEU A 122 33.12 -1.15 -31.26
CA LEU A 122 33.47 0.00 -32.10
C LEU A 122 34.94 0.44 -31.96
N VAL A 123 35.64 0.04 -30.90
CA VAL A 123 37.01 0.50 -30.61
C VAL A 123 37.96 -0.68 -30.33
N PRO A 124 38.07 -1.67 -31.25
CA PRO A 124 38.88 -2.87 -31.00
C PRO A 124 40.37 -2.56 -30.86
N ASP A 125 40.85 -1.51 -31.53
CA ASP A 125 42.28 -1.17 -31.60
C ASP A 125 42.81 -0.47 -30.34
N LYS A 126 41.95 -0.19 -29.35
CA LYS A 126 42.34 0.51 -28.12
C LYS A 126 42.10 -0.38 -26.88
N PRO A 127 43.11 -1.15 -26.44
CA PRO A 127 42.92 -2.17 -25.39
C PRO A 127 42.46 -1.59 -24.04
N GLY A 128 42.87 -0.36 -23.70
CA GLY A 128 42.41 0.30 -22.48
C GLY A 128 40.91 0.61 -22.48
N HIS A 129 40.36 1.04 -23.61
CA HIS A 129 38.92 1.29 -23.75
C HIS A 129 38.12 -0.01 -23.73
N VAL A 130 38.64 -1.06 -24.37
CA VAL A 130 38.05 -2.40 -24.33
C VAL A 130 37.97 -2.91 -22.89
N CYS A 131 39.07 -2.84 -22.13
CA CYS A 131 39.10 -3.27 -20.73
C CYS A 131 38.09 -2.50 -19.85
N PHE A 132 38.00 -1.17 -20.02
CA PHE A 132 37.02 -0.37 -19.30
C PHE A 132 35.58 -0.74 -19.67
N ALA A 133 35.30 -0.93 -20.96
CA ALA A 133 33.98 -1.33 -21.44
C ALA A 133 33.58 -2.72 -20.91
N GLU A 134 34.50 -3.68 -20.89
CA GLU A 134 34.27 -5.00 -20.26
C GLU A 134 33.90 -4.88 -18.77
N GLY A 135 34.59 -4.03 -18.02
CA GLY A 135 34.24 -3.74 -16.63
C GLY A 135 32.82 -3.18 -16.49
N GLN A 136 32.41 -2.27 -17.38
CA GLN A 136 31.04 -1.75 -17.40
C GLN A 136 30.02 -2.83 -17.74
N ILE A 137 30.29 -3.67 -18.75
CA ILE A 137 29.41 -4.77 -19.14
C ILE A 137 29.18 -5.73 -17.97
N SER A 138 30.26 -6.15 -17.29
CA SER A 138 30.18 -7.02 -16.11
C SER A 138 29.36 -6.38 -14.98
N MET A 139 29.63 -5.11 -14.65
CA MET A 139 28.86 -4.37 -13.63
C MET A 139 27.36 -4.33 -13.93
N TRP A 140 26.97 -3.99 -15.17
CA TRP A 140 25.55 -3.94 -15.55
C TRP A 140 24.88 -5.31 -15.56
N LYS A 141 25.61 -6.37 -15.95
CA LYS A 141 25.11 -7.75 -15.86
C LYS A 141 24.89 -8.17 -14.40
N GLU A 142 25.81 -7.82 -13.51
CA GLU A 142 25.69 -8.13 -12.08
C GLU A 142 24.49 -7.41 -11.45
N LEU A 143 24.27 -6.13 -11.79
CA LEU A 143 23.07 -5.40 -11.36
C LEU A 143 21.78 -6.07 -11.88
N ALA A 144 21.76 -6.54 -13.12
CA ALA A 144 20.63 -7.28 -13.68
C ALA A 144 20.38 -8.59 -12.96
N PHE A 145 21.45 -9.32 -12.62
CA PHE A 145 21.40 -10.57 -11.87
C PHE A 145 20.86 -10.36 -10.46
N GLN A 146 21.43 -9.42 -9.71
CA GLN A 146 21.00 -9.09 -8.35
C GLN A 146 19.55 -8.62 -8.32
N ALA A 147 19.16 -7.72 -9.21
CA ALA A 147 17.77 -7.26 -9.30
C ALA A 147 16.81 -8.44 -9.56
N THR A 148 17.15 -9.33 -10.50
CA THR A 148 16.31 -10.50 -10.80
C THR A 148 16.19 -11.41 -9.58
N LYS A 149 17.29 -11.67 -8.88
CA LYS A 149 17.31 -12.48 -7.66
C LYS A 149 16.41 -11.90 -6.57
N GLU A 150 16.54 -10.60 -6.29
CA GLU A 150 15.72 -9.92 -5.28
C GLU A 150 14.24 -9.89 -5.66
N PHE A 151 13.92 -9.70 -6.94
CA PHE A 151 12.52 -9.68 -7.41
C PHE A 151 11.86 -11.07 -7.40
N ILE A 152 12.62 -12.14 -7.62
CA ILE A 152 12.15 -13.52 -7.43
C ILE A 152 11.90 -13.78 -5.94
N ASN A 153 12.85 -13.40 -5.06
CA ASN A 153 12.67 -13.54 -3.60
C ASN A 153 11.45 -12.77 -3.07
N ALA A 154 11.15 -11.60 -3.66
CA ALA A 154 9.96 -10.82 -3.32
C ALA A 154 8.65 -11.42 -3.85
N GLY A 155 8.69 -12.51 -4.62
CA GLY A 155 7.52 -13.19 -5.19
C GLY A 155 6.86 -12.44 -6.36
N VAL A 156 7.56 -11.47 -6.96
CA VAL A 156 7.01 -10.61 -8.02
C VAL A 156 7.29 -11.18 -9.41
N MET A 157 8.39 -11.91 -9.57
CA MET A 157 8.83 -12.49 -10.84
C MET A 157 8.87 -14.02 -10.74
N CYS A 158 8.50 -14.69 -11.83
CA CYS A 158 8.49 -16.16 -11.89
C CYS A 158 9.91 -16.71 -12.00
N GLU A 159 10.21 -17.81 -11.28
CA GLU A 159 11.51 -18.50 -11.32
C GLU A 159 11.92 -18.99 -12.72
N ALA A 160 10.95 -19.10 -13.64
CA ALA A 160 11.18 -19.49 -15.04
C ALA A 160 11.95 -18.44 -15.87
N ILE A 161 12.15 -17.22 -15.35
CA ILE A 161 13.00 -16.22 -16.00
C ILE A 161 14.45 -16.61 -15.74
N ALA A 162 15.11 -17.16 -16.76
CA ALA A 162 16.52 -17.51 -16.71
C ALA A 162 17.34 -16.32 -16.19
N LEU A 163 18.07 -16.55 -15.09
CA LEU A 163 19.00 -15.55 -14.55
C LEU A 163 19.99 -15.19 -15.66
N PRO A 164 20.22 -13.90 -15.94
CA PRO A 164 21.26 -13.52 -16.89
C PRO A 164 22.59 -14.12 -16.39
N ASN A 165 23.38 -14.69 -17.31
CA ASN A 165 24.64 -15.32 -16.95
C ASN A 165 25.48 -14.34 -16.10
N PRO A 166 25.89 -14.75 -14.88
CA PRO A 166 26.85 -13.97 -14.13
C PRO A 166 28.15 -13.88 -14.95
N SER A 167 28.84 -12.75 -14.85
CA SER A 167 30.13 -12.52 -15.50
C SER A 167 31.24 -13.34 -14.86
#